data_AF-A0A963C8B6-F1
#
_entry.id   AF-A0A963C8B6-F1
#
_cell.length_a   1.000
_cell.length_b   1.000
_cell.length_c   1.000
_cell.angle_alpha   90.00
_cell.angle_beta   90.00
_cell.angle_gamma   90.00
#
_symmetry.space_group_name_H-M   'P 1'
#
loop_
_entity.id
_entity.type
_entity.pdbx_description
1 polymer ?
#
loop_
_entity_poly.entity_id
_entity_poly.type
_entity_poly.pdbx_seq_one_letter_code
_entity_poly.pdbx_strand_id
1 'polypeptide(L)' 'GRIDEAAALLRDGLSQSAAPGPLHLALGLLGGQQADWQTAAAELRTAARLMPENPQVQRNLNAVEGYLARREARAGE' A
#
# COMPACT_ATOMS: atom_id res chain seq x y z
N GLY A 1 -4.67 2.38 -17.79
CA GLY A 1 -3.88 1.13 -17.91
C GLY A 1 -4.43 0.10 -16.94
N ARG A 2 -4.15 -1.19 -17.13
CA ARG A 2 -4.77 -2.29 -16.34
C ARG A 2 -4.61 -2.16 -14.82
N ILE A 3 -3.53 -1.50 -14.38
CA ILE A 3 -3.24 -1.22 -12.97
C ILE A 3 -4.17 -0.12 -12.42
N ASP A 4 -4.43 0.93 -13.19
CA ASP A 4 -5.33 2.03 -12.80
C ASP A 4 -6.78 1.56 -12.64
N GLU A 5 -7.22 0.71 -13.56
CA GLU A 5 -8.55 0.08 -13.52
C GLU A 5 -8.69 -0.83 -12.29
N ALA A 6 -7.67 -1.62 -11.96
CA ALA A 6 -7.66 -2.43 -10.76
C ALA A 6 -7.69 -1.57 -9.48
N ALA A 7 -6.97 -0.45 -9.46
CA ALA A 7 -7.03 0.48 -8.33
C ALA A 7 -8.42 1.12 -8.17
N ALA A 8 -9.08 1.46 -9.27
CA ALA A 8 -10.45 1.99 -9.26
C ALA A 8 -11.44 0.95 -8.71
N LEU A 9 -11.36 -0.31 -9.16
CA LEU A 9 -12.20 -1.40 -8.68
C LEU A 9 -12.00 -1.67 -7.18
N LEU A 10 -10.75 -1.66 -6.70
CA LEU A 10 -10.45 -1.84 -5.28
C LEU A 10 -11.01 -0.68 -4.44
N ARG A 11 -10.97 0.56 -4.94
CA ARG A 11 -11.53 1.74 -4.26
C ARG A 11 -13.05 1.73 -4.23
N ASP A 12 -13.70 1.29 -5.29
CA ASP A 12 -15.15 1.08 -5.28
C ASP A 12 -15.54 0.02 -4.24
N GLY A 13 -14.80 -1.10 -4.23
CA GLY A 13 -14.97 -2.18 -3.24
C GLY A 13 -14.76 -1.72 -1.79
N LEU A 14 -13.88 -0.75 -1.52
CA LEU A 14 -13.69 -0.18 -0.18
C LEU A 14 -14.97 0.45 0.38
N SER A 15 -15.77 1.10 -0.47
CA SER A 15 -17.01 1.77 -0.04
C SER A 15 -18.10 0.79 0.38
N GLN A 16 -18.02 -0.47 -0.07
CA GLN A 16 -19.01 -1.50 0.22
C GLN A 16 -18.49 -2.60 1.15
N SER A 17 -17.21 -2.57 1.51
CA SER A 17 -16.57 -3.64 2.27
C SER A 17 -16.75 -3.47 3.77
N ALA A 18 -17.25 -4.51 4.43
CA ALA A 18 -17.28 -4.59 5.89
C ALA A 18 -15.87 -4.81 6.50
N ALA A 19 -14.90 -5.22 5.69
CA ALA A 19 -13.52 -5.45 6.10
C ALA A 19 -12.55 -4.86 5.05
N PRO A 20 -12.22 -3.55 5.14
CA PRO A 20 -11.39 -2.89 4.13
C PRO A 20 -9.90 -3.25 4.20
N GLY A 21 -9.44 -3.97 5.23
CA GLY A 21 -8.03 -4.30 5.45
C GLY A 21 -7.33 -4.95 4.24
N PRO A 22 -7.87 -6.05 3.67
CA PRO A 22 -7.27 -6.70 2.50
C PRO A 22 -7.28 -5.84 1.23
N LEU A 23 -8.27 -4.95 1.10
CA LEU A 23 -8.36 -4.02 -0.03
C LEU A 23 -7.26 -2.96 0.03
N HIS A 24 -7.00 -2.39 1.21
CA HIS A 24 -5.87 -1.49 1.44
C HIS A 24 -4.53 -2.19 1.20
N LEU A 25 -4.39 -3.46 1.58
CA LEU A 25 -3.19 -4.25 1.25
C LEU A 25 -3.01 -4.36 -0.26
N ALA A 26 -4.07 -4.69 -1.01
CA ALA A 26 -4.02 -4.80 -2.46
C ALA A 26 -3.69 -3.48 -3.16
N LEU A 27 -4.28 -2.36 -2.71
CA LEU A 27 -3.96 -1.02 -3.20
C LEU A 27 -2.50 -0.64 -2.93
N GLY A 28 -1.99 -0.99 -1.75
CA GLY A 28 -0.58 -0.80 -1.40
C GLY A 28 0.38 -1.54 -2.32
N LEU A 29 0.07 -2.80 -2.63
CA LEU A 29 0.85 -3.60 -3.58
C LEU A 29 0.81 -3.01 -4.99
N LEU A 30 -0.36 -2.53 -5.44
CA LEU A 30 -0.51 -1.85 -6.72
C LEU A 30 0.35 -0.59 -6.82
N GLY A 31 0.35 0.25 -5.77
CA GLY A 31 1.20 1.44 -5.72
C GLY A 31 2.68 1.09 -5.87
N GLY A 32 3.13 0.01 -5.23
CA GLY A 32 4.49 -0.50 -5.38
C GLY A 32 4.83 -0.93 -6.81
N GLN A 33 3.89 -1.55 -7.53
CA GLN A 33 4.07 -1.91 -8.95
C GLN A 33 4.18 -0.69 -9.86
N GLN A 34 3.52 0.43 -9.51
CA GLN A 34 3.60 1.68 -10.25
C GLN A 34 4.81 2.54 -9.87
N ALA A 35 5.67 2.04 -8.98
CA ALA A 35 6.72 2.83 -8.32
C ALA A 35 6.20 4.08 -7.59
N ASP A 36 4.90 4.10 -7.27
CA ASP A 36 4.28 5.10 -6.40
C ASP A 36 4.40 4.63 -4.95
N TRP A 37 5.63 4.69 -4.45
CA TRP A 37 5.99 4.19 -3.13
C TRP A 37 5.32 4.99 -2.00
N GLN A 38 5.05 6.28 -2.23
CA GLN A 38 4.30 7.12 -1.29
C GLN A 38 2.87 6.61 -1.10
N THR A 39 2.14 6.40 -2.21
CA THR A 39 0.78 5.84 -2.15
C THR A 39 0.79 4.42 -1.57
N ALA A 40 1.77 3.60 -1.97
CA ALA A 40 1.93 2.25 -1.45
C ALA A 40 2.05 2.23 0.09
N ALA A 41 2.88 3.11 0.65
CA ALA A 41 3.07 3.22 2.10
C ALA A 41 1.80 3.66 2.83
N ALA A 42 1.07 4.63 2.28
CA ALA A 42 -0.16 5.14 2.88
C ALA A 42 -1.24 4.04 2.99
N GLU A 43 -1.44 3.28 1.91
CA GLU A 43 -2.40 2.19 1.86
C GLU A 43 -2.00 1.03 2.77
N LEU A 44 -0.71 0.64 2.78
CA LEU A 44 -0.19 -0.40 3.67
C LEU A 44 -0.27 -0.01 5.16
N ARG A 45 -0.11 1.26 5.51
CA ARG A 45 -0.30 1.75 6.89
C ARG A 45 -1.75 1.60 7.34
N THR A 46 -2.70 1.90 6.46
CA THR A 46 -4.12 1.70 6.75
C THR A 46 -4.44 0.22 6.90
N ALA A 47 -3.92 -0.63 6.01
CA ALA A 47 -4.02 -2.08 6.15
C ALA A 47 -3.42 -2.58 7.47
N ALA A 48 -2.30 -2.00 7.94
CA ALA A 48 -1.64 -2.40 9.18
C ALA A 48 -2.45 -2.03 10.42
N ARG A 49 -3.19 -0.92 10.38
CA ARG A 49 -4.13 -0.52 11.45
C ARG A 49 -5.35 -1.45 11.51
N LEU A 50 -5.85 -1.87 10.35
CA LEU A 50 -7.04 -2.73 10.25
C LEU A 50 -6.72 -4.21 10.48
N MET A 51 -5.50 -4.64 10.16
CA MET A 51 -5.04 -6.02 10.29
C MET A 51 -3.66 -6.06 10.96
N PRO A 52 -3.54 -5.64 12.24
CA PRO A 52 -2.26 -5.57 12.92
C PRO A 52 -1.58 -6.94 13.07
N GLU A 53 -2.36 -8.02 13.10
CA GLU A 53 -1.87 -9.39 13.22
C GLU A 53 -1.47 -10.02 11.87
N ASN A 54 -1.66 -9.31 10.75
CA ASN A 54 -1.36 -9.84 9.43
C ASN A 54 0.14 -9.67 9.09
N PRO A 55 0.93 -10.76 9.02
CA PRO A 55 2.36 -10.68 8.78
C PRO A 55 2.70 -10.21 7.37
N GLN A 56 1.81 -10.41 6.39
CA GLN A 56 2.02 -9.94 5.03
C GLN A 56 1.98 -8.42 4.95
N VAL A 57 1.03 -7.79 5.65
CA VAL A 57 0.95 -6.33 5.72
C VAL A 57 2.21 -5.74 6.35
N GLN A 58 2.63 -6.28 7.49
CA GLN A 58 3.83 -5.81 8.18
C GLN A 58 5.08 -5.97 7.31
N ARG A 59 5.24 -7.09 6.61
CA ARG A 59 6.38 -7.32 5.70
C ARG A 59 6.41 -6.32 4.56
N ASN A 60 5.26 -6.09 3.92
CA ASN A 60 5.17 -5.15 2.80
C ASN A 60 5.39 -3.70 3.24
N LEU A 61 4.82 -3.32 4.38
CA LEU A 61 4.99 -1.96 4.91
C LEU A 61 6.48 -1.68 5.23
N ASN A 62 7.15 -2.59 5.93
CA ASN A 62 8.58 -2.47 6.24
C ASN A 62 9.44 -2.38 4.96
N ALA A 63 9.11 -3.16 3.92
CA ALA A 63 9.83 -3.11 2.65
C ALA A 63 9.67 -1.74 1.95
N VAL A 64 8.44 -1.21 1.89
CA VAL A 64 8.16 0.07 1.26
C VAL A 64 8.75 1.24 2.05
N GLU A 65 8.61 1.25 3.38
CA GLU A 65 9.20 2.30 4.23
C GLU A 65 10.72 2.28 4.19
N GLY A 66 11.34 1.10 4.18
CA GLY A 66 12.79 0.97 4.02
C GLY A 66 13.28 1.47 2.66
N TYR A 67 12.50 1.28 1.59
CA TYR A 67 12.80 1.83 0.28
C TYR A 67 12.70 3.36 0.25
N LEU A 68 11.62 3.92 0.80
CA LEU A 68 11.42 5.37 0.90
C LEU A 68 12.53 6.05 1.68
N ALA A 69 12.86 5.55 2.87
CA ALA A 69 13.91 6.12 3.72
C ALA A 69 15.27 6.16 3.00
N ARG A 70 15.61 5.10 2.25
CA ARG A 70 16.84 5.06 1.45
C ARG A 70 16.83 6.03 0.27
N ARG A 71 15.67 6.28 -0.34
CA ARG A 71 15.53 7.26 -1.42
C ARG A 71 15.64 8.69 -0.90
N GLU A 72 15.02 8.98 0.23
CA GLU A 72 15.09 10.29 0.87
C GLU A 72 16.52 10.62 1.28
N ALA A 73 17.25 9.65 1.85
CA ALA A 73 18.66 9.82 2.18
C ALA A 73 19.53 10.20 0.97
N ARG A 74 19.29 9.62 -0.20
CA ARG A 74 20.03 9.93 -1.43
C ARG A 74 19.59 11.20 -2.15
N ALA A 75 18.40 11.72 -1.85
CA ALA A 75 17.87 12.93 -2.47
C ALA A 75 18.29 14.21 -1.73
N GLY A 76 18.81 14.07 -0.50
CA GLY A 76 19.31 15.17 0.32
C GLY A 76 20.83 15.38 0.24
N GLU A 77 21.55 14.62 -0.59
CA GLU A 77 22.98 14.77 -0.89
C GLU A 77 23.19 15.54 -2.19
#